data_AF-A0A1Q3PAM1-F1
#
_entry.id   AF-A0A1Q3PAM1-F1
#
_cell.length_a   1.000
_cell.length_b   1.000
_cell.length_c   1.000
_cell.angle_alpha   90.00
_cell.angle_beta   90.00
_cell.angle_gamma   90.00
#
_symmetry.space_group_name_H-M   'P 1'
#
loop_
_entity.id
_entity.type
_entity.pdbx_description
1 polymer ?
#
loop_
_entity_poly.entity_id
_entity_poly.type
_entity_poly.pdbx_seq_one_letter_code
_entity_poly.pdbx_strand_id
1 'polypeptide(L)'
;MNLNEIRAELVTKTERKIQEMKARNIVLPERRADMCELCDQLSQEIYDFAVKTTLQIADRHHLRGRTASLLDELHEDIYALTNGALEVLVAASTTQGPGAGNAPVVQGEARKRRTVRNPPRFFQVLYSWFKGLRGYKQPAATCY
;
A
#
# COMPACT_ATOMS: atom_id res chain seq x y z
N MET A 1 -23.80 -3.09 11.13
CA MET A 1 -22.40 -3.15 10.64
C MET A 1 -21.49 -2.86 11.81
N ASN A 2 -20.58 -3.77 12.16
CA ASN A 2 -19.55 -3.57 13.19
C ASN A 2 -18.25 -3.03 12.57
N LEU A 3 -17.38 -2.40 13.36
CA LEU A 3 -16.08 -1.89 12.92
C LEU A 3 -15.24 -2.97 12.20
N ASN A 4 -15.28 -4.21 12.70
CA ASN A 4 -14.57 -5.33 12.09
C ASN A 4 -15.10 -5.69 10.68
N GLU A 5 -16.39 -5.54 10.43
CA GLU A 5 -16.99 -5.78 9.10
C GLU A 5 -16.58 -4.67 8.14
N ILE A 6 -16.56 -3.42 8.61
CA ILE A 6 -16.08 -2.26 7.83
C ILE A 6 -14.60 -2.42 7.49
N ARG A 7 -13.76 -2.82 8.45
CA ARG A 7 -12.34 -3.10 8.24
C ARG A 7 -12.14 -4.19 7.18
N ALA A 8 -12.85 -5.31 7.31
CA ALA A 8 -12.74 -6.41 6.36
C ALA A 8 -13.16 -6.00 4.93
N GLU A 9 -14.24 -5.22 4.80
CA GLU A 9 -14.69 -4.71 3.50
C GLU A 9 -13.69 -3.70 2.91
N LEU A 10 -13.16 -2.79 3.72
CA LEU A 10 -12.12 -1.84 3.31
C LEU A 10 -10.87 -2.55 2.80
N VAL A 11 -10.34 -3.49 3.58
CA VAL A 11 -9.16 -4.29 3.22
C VAL A 11 -9.41 -5.03 1.91
N THR A 12 -10.53 -5.76 1.82
CA THR A 12 -10.87 -6.55 0.62
C THR A 12 -10.95 -5.69 -0.65
N LYS A 13 -11.60 -4.53 -0.57
CA LYS A 13 -11.71 -3.61 -1.72
C LYS A 13 -10.37 -2.99 -2.10
N THR A 14 -9.56 -2.61 -1.11
CA THR A 14 -8.26 -1.98 -1.33
C THR A 14 -7.25 -2.99 -1.88
N GLU A 15 -7.26 -4.23 -1.39
CA GLU A 15 -6.46 -5.32 -1.93
C GLU A 15 -6.82 -5.62 -3.39
N ARG A 16 -8.12 -5.63 -3.74
CA ARG A 16 -8.54 -5.74 -5.14
C ARG A 16 -7.99 -4.60 -5.99
N LYS A 17 -8.05 -3.36 -5.50
CA LYS A 17 -7.47 -2.19 -6.18
C LYS A 17 -5.96 -2.34 -6.39
N ILE A 18 -5.24 -2.87 -5.40
CA ILE A 18 -3.80 -3.16 -5.52
C ILE A 18 -3.55 -4.21 -6.61
N GLN A 19 -4.37 -5.26 -6.71
CA GLN A 19 -4.27 -6.23 -7.81
C GLN A 19 -4.56 -5.61 -9.18
N GLU A 20 -5.54 -4.71 -9.28
CA GLU A 20 -5.79 -3.94 -10.51
C GLU A 20 -4.58 -3.08 -10.87
N MET A 21 -3.93 -2.44 -9.88
CA MET A 21 -2.74 -1.63 -10.09
C MET A 21 -1.54 -2.47 -10.54
N LYS A 22 -1.36 -3.69 -10.01
CA LYS A 22 -0.33 -4.65 -10.47
C LYS A 22 -0.50 -5.04 -11.94
N ALA A 23 -1.73 -5.09 -12.43
CA ALA A 23 -2.02 -5.41 -13.82
C ALA A 23 -1.84 -4.21 -14.77
N ARG A 24 -1.61 -2.99 -14.26
CA ARG A 24 -1.34 -1.82 -15.10
C ARG A 24 0.06 -1.93 -15.69
N ASN A 25 0.20 -1.47 -16.94
CA ASN A 25 1.50 -1.34 -17.57
C ASN A 25 2.24 -0.13 -16.98
N ILE A 26 2.98 -0.35 -15.90
CA ILE A 26 3.79 0.67 -15.22
C ILE A 26 5.20 0.61 -15.79
N VAL A 27 5.63 1.70 -16.41
CA VAL A 27 7.01 1.86 -16.87
C VAL A 27 7.87 2.22 -15.65
N LEU A 28 8.84 1.37 -15.33
CA LEU A 28 9.74 1.64 -14.22
C LEU A 28 10.82 2.65 -14.61
N PRO A 29 11.01 3.72 -13.83
CA PRO A 29 12.14 4.63 -13.99
C PRO A 29 13.49 3.96 -13.73
N GLU A 30 14.53 4.41 -14.43
CA GLU A 30 15.90 3.92 -14.21
C GLU A 30 16.57 4.56 -12.98
N ARG A 31 16.16 5.77 -12.62
CA ARG A 31 16.73 6.51 -11.49
C ARG A 31 16.03 6.13 -10.19
N ARG A 32 16.81 5.95 -9.13
CA ARG A 32 16.30 5.63 -7.80
C ARG A 32 15.34 6.69 -7.24
N ALA A 33 15.63 7.98 -7.47
CA ALA A 33 14.78 9.07 -6.98
C ALA A 33 13.37 8.98 -7.59
N ASP A 34 13.30 8.79 -8.91
CA ASP A 34 12.06 8.66 -9.67
C ASP A 34 11.29 7.39 -9.29
N MET A 35 11.98 6.30 -8.92
CA MET A 35 11.35 5.10 -8.35
C MET A 35 10.70 5.35 -6.99
N CYS A 36 11.34 6.13 -6.12
CA CYS A 36 10.76 6.54 -4.84
C CYS A 36 9.54 7.44 -5.07
N GLU A 37 9.62 8.39 -5.99
CA GLU A 37 8.50 9.26 -6.35
C GLU A 37 7.32 8.46 -6.89
N LEU A 38 7.56 7.49 -7.78
CA LEU A 38 6.53 6.59 -8.27
C LEU A 38 5.91 5.75 -7.13
N CYS A 39 6.72 5.27 -6.19
CA CYS A 39 6.23 4.56 -5.01
C CYS A 39 5.32 5.44 -4.16
N ASP A 40 5.69 6.70 -3.94
CA ASP A 40 4.93 7.67 -3.17
C ASP A 40 3.60 8.01 -3.86
N GLN A 41 3.62 8.19 -5.19
CA GLN A 41 2.42 8.40 -6.00
C GLN A 41 1.45 7.21 -5.91
N LEU A 42 1.95 5.98 -6.05
CA LEU A 42 1.13 4.77 -5.93
C LEU A 42 0.59 4.59 -4.50
N SER A 43 1.39 4.91 -3.49
CA SER A 43 0.97 4.87 -2.08
C SER A 43 -0.14 5.87 -1.81
N GLN A 44 -0.04 7.07 -2.36
CA GLN A 44 -1.07 8.10 -2.27
C GLN A 44 -2.36 7.66 -2.99
N GLU A 45 -2.27 7.07 -4.19
CA GLU A 45 -3.45 6.56 -4.90
C GLU A 45 -4.20 5.50 -4.07
N ILE A 46 -3.46 4.58 -3.42
CA ILE A 46 -4.04 3.56 -2.54
C ILE A 46 -4.69 4.22 -1.32
N TYR A 47 -4.03 5.19 -0.69
CA TYR A 47 -4.55 5.94 0.45
C TYR A 47 -5.86 6.64 0.11
N ASP A 48 -5.88 7.42 -0.97
CA ASP A 48 -7.06 8.17 -1.41
C ASP A 48 -8.23 7.24 -1.73
N PHE A 49 -7.94 6.09 -2.38
CA PHE A 49 -8.93 5.08 -2.66
C PHE A 49 -9.51 4.47 -1.37
N ALA A 50 -8.66 4.15 -0.39
CA ALA A 50 -9.07 3.57 0.88
C ALA A 50 -9.92 4.56 1.69
N VAL A 51 -9.51 5.83 1.80
CA VAL A 51 -10.30 6.88 2.45
C VAL A 51 -11.66 7.04 1.77
N LYS A 52 -11.68 7.19 0.43
CA LYS A 52 -12.93 7.31 -0.32
C LYS A 52 -13.84 6.10 -0.12
N THR A 53 -13.28 4.90 -0.08
CA THR A 53 -14.02 3.65 0.19
C THR A 53 -14.63 3.66 1.58
N THR A 54 -13.87 4.08 2.60
CA THR A 54 -14.38 4.23 3.97
C THR A 54 -15.53 5.24 4.04
N LEU A 55 -15.43 6.38 3.35
CA LEU A 55 -16.51 7.36 3.25
C LEU A 55 -17.77 6.75 2.61
N GLN A 56 -17.61 5.99 1.52
CA GLN A 56 -18.73 5.32 0.83
C GLN A 56 -19.39 4.24 1.69
N ILE A 57 -18.60 3.45 2.43
CA ILE A 57 -19.13 2.45 3.38
C ILE A 57 -19.88 3.17 4.50
N ALA A 58 -19.29 4.22 5.07
CA ALA A 58 -19.93 5.02 6.12
C ALA A 58 -21.26 5.61 5.63
N ASP A 59 -21.30 6.10 4.39
CA ASP A 59 -22.51 6.64 3.79
C ASP A 59 -23.61 5.58 3.61
N ARG A 60 -23.25 4.44 3.03
CA ARG A 60 -24.16 3.30 2.80
C ARG A 60 -24.79 2.77 4.09
N HIS A 61 -24.07 2.86 5.21
CA HIS A 61 -24.54 2.40 6.51
C HIS A 61 -25.06 3.52 7.42
N HIS A 62 -25.33 4.71 6.87
CA HIS A 62 -25.85 5.87 7.60
C HIS A 62 -24.99 6.30 8.80
N LEU A 63 -23.67 6.09 8.72
CA LEU A 63 -22.68 6.45 9.73
C LEU A 63 -22.09 7.86 9.52
N ARG A 64 -22.76 8.73 8.74
CA ARG A 64 -22.26 10.08 8.38
C ARG A 64 -21.80 10.93 9.58
N GLY A 65 -22.48 10.81 10.72
CA GLY A 65 -22.12 11.56 11.94
C GLY A 65 -20.89 11.01 12.68
N ARG A 66 -20.37 9.84 12.28
CA ARG A 66 -19.21 9.17 12.91
C ARG A 66 -18.05 8.96 11.95
N THR A 67 -18.12 9.53 10.76
CA THR A 67 -17.13 9.26 9.70
C THR A 67 -15.72 9.70 10.06
N ALA A 68 -15.56 10.81 10.78
CA ALA A 68 -14.25 11.24 11.28
C ALA A 68 -13.66 10.22 12.28
N SER A 69 -14.44 9.81 13.29
CA SER A 69 -14.05 8.75 14.24
C SER A 69 -13.71 7.44 13.54
N LEU A 70 -14.48 7.07 12.53
CA LEU A 70 -14.26 5.85 11.77
C LEU A 70 -12.95 5.90 10.97
N LEU A 71 -12.62 7.06 10.38
CA LEU A 71 -11.35 7.24 9.68
C LEU A 71 -10.16 7.22 10.65
N ASP A 72 -10.32 7.81 11.84
CA ASP A 72 -9.30 7.75 12.89
C ASP A 72 -9.08 6.30 13.38
N GLU A 73 -10.16 5.56 13.61
CA GLU A 73 -10.11 4.15 14.04
C GLU A 73 -9.50 3.22 12.97
N LEU A 74 -9.66 3.55 11.68
CA LEU A 74 -9.12 2.79 10.55
C LEU A 74 -7.79 3.35 10.03
N HIS A 75 -7.24 4.40 10.65
CA HIS A 75 -6.07 5.10 10.12
C HIS A 75 -4.87 4.17 9.92
N GLU A 76 -4.56 3.35 10.93
CA GLU A 76 -3.47 2.38 10.88
C GLU A 76 -3.70 1.30 9.82
N ASP A 77 -4.95 0.84 9.65
CA ASP A 77 -5.30 -0.14 8.62
C ASP A 77 -5.13 0.46 7.20
N ILE A 78 -5.58 1.70 7.00
CA ILE A 78 -5.42 2.44 5.74
C ILE A 78 -3.93 2.64 5.44
N TYR A 79 -3.15 3.04 6.44
CA TYR A 79 -1.70 3.24 6.27
C TYR A 79 -0.97 1.92 6.02
N ALA A 80 -1.41 0.81 6.64
CA ALA A 80 -0.84 -0.50 6.36
C ALA A 80 -1.06 -0.91 4.89
N LEU A 81 -2.24 -0.61 4.33
CA LEU A 81 -2.59 -0.94 2.94
C LEU A 81 -1.76 -0.17 1.91
N THR A 82 -1.29 1.05 2.19
CA THR A 82 -0.44 1.80 1.24
C THR A 82 0.88 1.10 0.95
N ASN A 83 1.37 0.24 1.85
CA ASN A 83 2.53 -0.61 1.59
C ASN A 83 2.35 -1.56 0.39
N GLY A 84 1.11 -1.78 -0.06
CA GLY A 84 0.80 -2.47 -1.31
C GLY A 84 1.43 -1.81 -2.55
N ALA A 85 1.80 -0.53 -2.50
CA ALA A 85 2.50 0.15 -3.58
C ALA A 85 3.85 -0.51 -3.94
N LEU A 86 4.57 -1.02 -2.93
CA LEU A 86 5.81 -1.77 -3.17
C LEU A 86 5.53 -3.07 -3.91
N GLU A 87 4.43 -3.76 -3.60
CA GLU A 87 4.05 -4.98 -4.32
C GLU A 87 3.70 -4.70 -5.78
N VAL A 88 3.14 -3.52 -6.08
CA VAL A 88 2.87 -3.05 -7.45
C VAL A 88 4.18 -2.82 -8.20
N LEU A 89 5.13 -2.10 -7.61
CA LEU A 89 6.44 -1.87 -8.22
C LEU A 89 7.23 -3.16 -8.47
N VAL A 90 7.22 -4.08 -7.50
CA VAL A 90 7.86 -5.38 -7.65
C VAL A 90 7.23 -6.17 -8.79
N ALA A 91 5.89 -6.18 -8.91
CA ALA A 91 5.20 -6.84 -10.03
C ALA A 91 5.63 -6.26 -11.38
N ALA A 92 5.68 -4.92 -11.51
CA ALA A 92 6.13 -4.25 -12.72
C ALA A 92 7.61 -4.54 -13.08
N SER A 93 8.46 -4.83 -12.10
CA SER A 93 9.87 -5.19 -12.37
C SER A 93 10.04 -6.59 -12.95
N THR A 94 9.12 -7.51 -12.61
CA THR A 94 9.19 -8.89 -13.10
C THR A 94 8.69 -9.06 -14.53
N THR A 95 7.90 -8.11 -15.03
CA THR A 95 7.39 -8.11 -16.41
C THR A 95 8.36 -7.49 -17.42
N GLN A 96 9.41 -6.78 -16.97
CA GLN A 96 10.45 -6.15 -17.81
C GLN A 96 11.71 -7.03 -18.02
N GLY A 97 11.55 -8.34 -18.18
CA GLY A 97 12.65 -9.23 -18.57
C GLY A 97 12.99 -9.09 -20.07
N PRO A 98 14.29 -9.00 -20.47
CA PRO A 98 14.71 -9.03 -21.86
C PRO A 98 14.53 -10.46 -22.40
N GLY A 99 13.33 -10.73 -22.94
CA GLY A 99 12.94 -12.06 -23.40
C GLY A 99 11.44 -12.27 -23.63
N ALA A 100 10.60 -11.23 -23.49
CA ALA A 100 9.16 -11.30 -23.77
C ALA A 100 8.82 -11.32 -25.27
N GLY A 101 9.62 -12.03 -26.07
CA GLY A 101 9.23 -12.48 -27.40
C GLY A 101 8.49 -13.82 -27.28
N ASN A 102 7.19 -13.81 -27.57
CA ASN A 102 6.36 -14.99 -27.84
C ASN A 102 6.50 -16.18 -26.88
N ALA A 103 5.66 -16.22 -25.83
CA ALA A 103 5.28 -17.49 -25.23
C ALA A 103 3.74 -17.57 -25.15
N PRO A 104 3.10 -18.59 -25.74
CA PRO A 104 1.66 -18.72 -25.78
C PRO A 104 1.10 -19.02 -24.39
N VAL A 105 -0.13 -18.55 -24.17
CA VAL A 105 -0.99 -18.91 -23.05
C VAL A 105 -1.01 -20.44 -22.89
N VAL A 106 -0.39 -20.95 -21.82
CA VAL A 106 -0.58 -22.33 -21.36
C VAL A 106 -1.17 -22.27 -19.96
N GLN A 107 -2.48 -22.52 -19.93
CA GLN A 107 -3.25 -22.89 -18.76
C GLN A 107 -2.73 -24.24 -18.24
N GLY A 108 -2.46 -24.38 -16.94
CA GLY A 108 -2.04 -25.67 -16.39
C GLY A 108 -1.59 -25.70 -14.93
N GLU A 109 -2.52 -26.11 -14.08
CA GLU A 109 -2.33 -26.95 -12.90
C GLU A 109 -1.77 -26.38 -11.58
N ALA A 110 -2.58 -26.59 -10.54
CA ALA A 110 -2.29 -26.38 -9.14
C ALA A 110 -1.13 -27.28 -8.65
N ARG A 111 -0.18 -26.71 -7.89
CA ARG A 111 0.56 -27.49 -6.90
C ARG A 111 1.13 -26.65 -5.74
N LYS A 112 0.75 -27.07 -4.54
CA LYS A 112 1.26 -26.67 -3.22
C LYS A 112 2.76 -26.35 -3.21
N ARG A 113 3.13 -25.16 -2.73
CA ARG A 113 4.37 -24.94 -1.98
C ARG A 113 4.09 -24.00 -0.80
N ARG A 114 4.17 -24.56 0.41
CA ARG A 114 4.35 -23.79 1.65
C ARG A 114 5.74 -23.17 1.58
N THR A 115 5.81 -21.86 1.41
CA THR A 115 7.06 -21.10 1.60
C THR A 115 6.91 -20.34 2.90
N VAL A 116 7.69 -20.74 3.89
CA VAL A 116 7.81 -20.07 5.19
C VAL A 116 8.25 -18.64 4.94
N ARG A 117 7.36 -17.69 5.22
CA ARG A 117 7.52 -16.26 5.02
C ARG A 117 8.40 -15.70 6.14
N ASN A 118 9.72 -15.89 6.02
CA ASN A 118 10.66 -15.05 6.77
C ASN A 118 10.62 -13.64 6.15
N PRO A 119 10.31 -12.58 6.91
CA PRO A 119 10.30 -11.23 6.36
C PRO A 119 11.72 -10.82 5.96
N PRO A 120 11.94 -10.24 4.77
CA PRO A 120 13.25 -9.74 4.37
C PRO A 120 13.66 -8.56 5.27
N ARG A 121 14.87 -8.64 5.83
CA ARG A 121 15.48 -7.67 6.76
C ARG A 121 15.76 -6.26 6.17
N PHE A 122 15.19 -5.92 5.02
CA PHE A 122 15.38 -4.62 4.38
C PHE A 122 14.58 -3.49 5.08
N PHE A 123 13.50 -3.83 5.78
CA PHE A 123 12.57 -2.85 6.36
C PHE A 123 13.00 -2.22 7.69
N GLN A 124 14.07 -2.69 8.33
CA GLN A 124 14.59 -2.03 9.54
C GLN A 124 15.25 -0.67 9.23
N VAL A 125 15.74 -0.47 8.01
CA VAL A 125 16.48 0.76 7.66
C VAL A 125 15.53 1.92 7.33
N LEU A 126 14.42 1.67 6.61
CA LEU A 126 13.46 2.72 6.25
C LEU A 126 12.64 3.20 7.47
N TYR A 127 12.29 2.30 8.39
CA TYR A 127 11.59 2.67 9.63
C TYR A 127 12.49 3.51 10.57
N SER A 128 13.80 3.30 10.53
CA SER A 128 14.78 4.09 11.29
C SER A 128 14.98 5.50 10.72
N TRP A 129 14.82 5.65 9.40
CA TRP A 129 14.93 6.96 8.74
C TRP A 129 13.71 7.86 9.02
N PHE A 130 12.50 7.28 9.00
CA PHE A 130 11.27 8.03 9.30
C PHE A 130 11.15 8.43 10.78
N LYS A 131 11.66 7.62 11.72
CA LYS A 131 11.73 8.02 13.15
C LYS A 131 12.84 9.04 13.44
N GLY A 132 13.95 9.05 12.68
CA GLY A 132 15.03 10.03 12.82
C GLY A 132 14.62 11.46 12.43
N LEU A 133 13.75 11.60 11.42
CA LEU A 133 13.26 12.91 10.95
C LEU A 133 12.18 13.54 11.85
N ARG A 134 11.44 12.74 12.63
CA ARG A 134 10.45 13.26 13.60
C ARG A 134 11.06 13.72 14.94
N GLY A 135 12.36 13.47 15.17
CA GLY A 135 13.07 13.86 16.40
C GLY A 135 13.71 15.27 16.38
N TYR A 136 13.71 15.97 15.24
CA TYR A 136 14.40 17.26 15.07
C TYR A 136 13.52 18.51 15.28
N LYS A 137 12.48 18.40 16.11
CA LYS A 137 11.78 19.56 16.68
C LYS A 137 11.84 19.51 18.20
N GLN A 138 13.04 19.54 18.76
CA GLN A 138 13.22 20.18 20.07
C GLN A 138 13.26 21.69 19.82
N PRO A 139 12.34 22.49 20.38
CA PRO A 139 12.58 23.92 20.48
C PRO A 139 13.77 24.10 21.43
N ALA A 140 14.82 24.75 20.94
CA ALA A 140 15.83 25.36 21.79
C ALA A 140 15.12 26.43 22.65
N ALA A 141 14.73 26.07 23.86
CA ALA A 141 14.25 26.99 24.86
C ALA A 141 15.39 27.29 25.84
N THR A 142 15.97 28.48 25.64
CA THR A 142 16.45 29.43 26.65
C THR A 142 17.58 29.01 27.58
N CYS A 143 18.77 29.55 27.29
CA CYS A 143 19.68 30.04 28.32
C CYS A 143 18.94 31.03 29.23
N TYR A 144 18.98 30.81 30.54
CA TYR A 144 19.42 31.76 31.56
C TYR A 144 19.71 30.99 32.85
#